data_AF-A0A7Y5BUA7-F1
#
_entry.id   AF-A0A7Y5BUA7-F1
#
_cell.length_a   1.000
_cell.length_b   1.000
_cell.length_c   1.000
_cell.angle_alpha   90.00
_cell.angle_beta   90.00
_cell.angle_gamma   90.00
#
_symmetry.space_group_name_H-M   'P 1'
#
loop_
_entity.id
_entity.type
_entity.pdbx_description
1 polymer ?
#
loop_
_entity_poly.entity_id
_entity_poly.type
_entity_poly.pdbx_seq_one_letter_code
_entity_poly.pdbx_strand_id
1 'polypeptide(L)'
;RSAKAAGKPLETFLAERLSDTLPPLTEKSSETQNLFRAMERMDTNALVELTKRVLSPDEQDLYEELLAKNSQGPLNAVEQAQMKELGDKARNLTLQKSHAYLILKWRGYPLPFRQTLLEQE
;
A
#
# COMPACT_ATOMS: atom_id res chain seq x y z
N ARG A 1 -54.12 3.61 16.48
CA ARG A 1 -53.74 3.36 15.05
C ARG A 1 -52.44 4.11 14.81
N SER A 2 -51.32 3.59 15.33
CA SER A 2 -50.32 2.81 14.58
C SER A 2 -49.37 3.70 13.77
N ALA A 3 -48.35 4.24 14.44
CA ALA A 3 -47.17 4.78 13.80
C ALA A 3 -46.31 3.60 13.31
N LYS A 4 -46.34 3.36 12.00
CA LYS A 4 -45.54 2.34 11.32
C LYS A 4 -44.64 3.06 10.32
N ALA A 5 -43.39 3.32 10.69
CA ALA A 5 -42.25 3.50 9.77
C ALA A 5 -41.02 4.03 10.53
N ALA A 6 -40.20 3.14 11.08
CA ALA A 6 -38.82 3.48 11.46
C ALA A 6 -37.97 2.20 11.36
N GLY A 7 -37.87 1.68 10.14
CA GLY A 7 -37.11 0.48 9.82
C GLY A 7 -36.16 0.68 8.64
N LYS A 8 -35.78 1.93 8.32
CA LYS A 8 -34.57 2.17 7.53
C LYS A 8 -33.42 2.36 8.53
N PRO A 9 -32.55 1.36 8.64
CA PRO A 9 -31.93 1.01 9.89
C PRO A 9 -30.58 1.70 10.04
N LEU A 10 -30.07 1.71 11.27
CA LEU A 10 -28.81 2.34 11.66
C LEU A 10 -27.66 2.07 10.68
N GLU A 11 -27.62 0.91 10.02
CA GLU A 11 -26.60 0.58 9.01
C GLU A 11 -26.60 1.56 7.82
N THR A 12 -27.76 2.01 7.35
CA THR A 12 -27.84 2.97 6.22
C THR A 12 -27.29 4.34 6.63
N PHE A 13 -27.65 4.81 7.83
CA PHE A 13 -27.15 6.08 8.36
C PHE A 13 -25.63 6.02 8.59
N LEU A 14 -25.13 4.92 9.14
CA LEU A 14 -23.69 4.72 9.32
C LEU A 14 -22.95 4.66 7.99
N ALA A 15 -23.49 3.96 6.99
CA ALA A 15 -22.90 3.87 5.65
C ALA A 15 -22.84 5.24 4.94
N GLU A 16 -23.89 6.05 5.04
CA GLU A 16 -23.90 7.42 4.52
C GLU A 16 -22.85 8.29 5.20
N ARG A 17 -22.79 8.28 6.54
CA ARG A 17 -21.80 9.06 7.31
C ARG A 17 -20.37 8.61 7.07
N LEU A 18 -20.14 7.31 6.90
CA LEU A 18 -18.82 6.77 6.53
C LEU A 18 -18.45 7.19 5.10
N SER A 19 -19.38 7.18 4.16
CA SER A 19 -19.12 7.58 2.77
C SER A 19 -18.80 9.06 2.63
N ASP A 20 -19.42 9.93 3.46
CA ASP A 20 -19.15 11.38 3.48
C ASP A 20 -17.80 11.74 4.11
N THR A 21 -17.25 10.87 4.96
CA THR A 21 -16.02 11.14 5.73
C THR A 21 -14.79 10.42 5.19
N LEU A 22 -14.99 9.38 4.40
CA LEU A 22 -13.91 8.65 3.76
C LEU A 22 -13.57 9.32 2.42
N PRO A 23 -12.28 9.55 2.11
CA PRO A 23 -11.89 9.92 0.76
C PRO A 23 -12.40 8.86 -0.23
N PRO A 24 -12.69 9.25 -1.50
CA PRO A 24 -13.26 8.33 -2.48
C PRO A 24 -12.42 7.07 -2.55
N LEU A 25 -13.04 5.95 -2.18
CA LEU A 25 -12.39 4.64 -2.20
C LEU A 25 -12.19 4.27 -3.67
N THR A 26 -11.00 4.53 -4.21
CA THR A 26 -10.62 3.94 -5.49
C THR A 26 -10.65 2.43 -5.29
N GLU A 27 -11.52 1.75 -6.05
CA GLU A 27 -11.62 0.30 -5.96
C GLU A 27 -10.25 -0.31 -6.28
N LYS A 28 -9.72 -1.06 -5.31
CA LYS A 28 -8.46 -1.78 -5.48
C LYS A 28 -8.66 -2.82 -6.58
N SER A 29 -7.65 -3.04 -7.43
CA SER A 29 -7.70 -4.14 -8.40
C SER A 29 -7.97 -5.47 -7.72
N SER A 30 -8.63 -6.40 -8.41
CA SER A 30 -8.91 -7.75 -7.89
C SER A 30 -7.63 -8.45 -7.42
N GLU A 31 -6.52 -8.25 -8.13
CA GLU A 31 -5.20 -8.74 -7.76
C GLU A 31 -4.73 -8.19 -6.40
N THR A 32 -4.84 -6.87 -6.19
CA THR A 32 -4.46 -6.23 -4.92
C THR A 32 -5.33 -6.74 -3.77
N GLN A 33 -6.64 -6.93 -4.01
CA GLN A 33 -7.54 -7.49 -3.00
C GLN A 33 -7.17 -8.93 -2.63
N ASN A 34 -6.84 -9.77 -3.62
CA ASN A 34 -6.43 -11.14 -3.39
C ASN A 34 -5.12 -11.22 -2.61
N LEU A 35 -4.14 -10.38 -2.96
CA LEU A 35 -2.88 -10.23 -2.22
C LEU A 35 -3.14 -9.90 -0.74
N PHE A 36 -3.99 -8.91 -0.47
CA PHE A 36 -4.31 -8.51 0.91
C PHE A 36 -5.01 -9.62 1.68
N ARG A 37 -5.98 -10.33 1.08
CA ARG A 37 -6.60 -11.52 1.69
C ARG A 37 -5.62 -12.66 1.96
N ALA A 38 -4.58 -12.81 1.15
CA ALA A 38 -3.52 -13.78 1.42
C ALA A 38 -2.67 -13.35 2.62
N MET A 39 -2.33 -12.05 2.70
CA MET A 39 -1.54 -11.49 3.80
C MET A 39 -2.24 -11.59 5.16
N GLU A 40 -3.56 -11.45 5.22
CA GLU A 40 -4.34 -11.62 6.45
C GLU A 40 -4.13 -13.00 7.11
N ARG A 41 -3.79 -14.02 6.32
CA ARG A 41 -3.53 -15.40 6.77
C ARG A 41 -2.06 -15.69 7.11
N MET A 42 -1.15 -14.76 6.85
CA MET A 42 0.27 -14.93 7.16
C MET A 42 0.51 -14.86 8.67
N ASP A 43 1.50 -15.61 9.17
CA ASP A 43 1.96 -15.47 10.54
C ASP A 43 2.70 -14.12 10.75
N THR A 44 2.91 -13.76 12.01
CA THR A 44 3.56 -12.49 12.36
C THR A 44 4.98 -12.38 11.80
N ASN A 45 5.78 -13.44 11.88
CA ASN A 45 7.19 -13.38 11.44
C ASN A 45 7.24 -13.13 9.93
N ALA A 46 6.38 -13.80 9.17
CA ALA A 46 6.27 -13.59 7.73
C ALA A 46 5.84 -12.14 7.38
N LEU A 47 4.93 -11.54 8.17
CA LEU A 47 4.55 -10.13 8.01
C LEU A 47 5.71 -9.18 8.34
N VAL A 48 6.48 -9.47 9.41
CA VAL A 48 7.67 -8.69 9.79
C VAL A 48 8.74 -8.77 8.70
N GLU A 49 9.01 -9.95 8.14
CA GLU A 49 9.95 -10.07 7.02
C GLU A 49 9.47 -9.32 5.78
N LEU A 50 8.17 -9.32 5.52
CA LEU A 50 7.59 -8.53 4.43
C LEU A 50 7.82 -7.01 4.64
N THR A 51 7.76 -6.52 5.88
CA THR A 51 8.05 -5.10 6.17
C THR A 51 9.50 -4.69 5.93
N LYS A 52 10.44 -5.65 5.92
CA LYS A 52 11.86 -5.40 5.67
C LYS A 52 12.24 -5.47 4.20
N ARG A 53 11.34 -5.94 3.32
CA ARG A 53 11.63 -6.05 1.89
C ARG A 53 11.90 -4.67 1.29
N VAL A 54 12.91 -4.64 0.44
CA VAL A 54 13.36 -3.50 -0.35
C VAL A 54 13.76 -4.01 -1.74
N LEU A 55 13.98 -3.11 -2.69
CA LEU A 55 14.66 -3.44 -3.94
C LEU A 55 16.07 -3.99 -3.61
N SER A 56 16.62 -4.85 -4.46
CA SER A 56 18.02 -5.25 -4.27
C SER A 56 18.97 -4.06 -4.47
N PRO A 57 20.20 -4.08 -3.92
CA PRO A 57 21.15 -2.99 -4.11
C PRO A 57 21.33 -2.61 -5.59
N ASP A 58 21.55 -3.60 -6.47
CA ASP A 58 21.68 -3.37 -7.91
C ASP A 58 20.43 -2.71 -8.55
N GLU A 59 19.24 -3.01 -8.03
CA GLU A 59 17.99 -2.42 -8.52
C GLU A 59 17.80 -1.00 -8.02
N GLN A 60 18.26 -0.71 -6.79
CA GLN A 60 18.26 0.64 -6.23
C GLN A 60 19.24 1.53 -7.00
N ASP A 61 20.47 1.07 -7.17
CA ASP A 61 21.52 1.79 -7.91
C ASP A 61 21.07 2.12 -9.34
N LEU A 62 20.51 1.12 -10.04
CA LEU A 62 19.97 1.32 -11.38
C LEU A 62 18.79 2.30 -11.39
N TYR A 63 17.90 2.22 -10.39
CA TYR A 63 16.75 3.12 -10.33
C TYR A 63 17.18 4.57 -10.09
N GLU A 64 18.15 4.79 -9.20
CA GLU A 64 18.76 6.09 -8.93
C GLU A 64 19.48 6.65 -10.16
N GLU A 65 20.25 5.83 -10.87
CA GLU A 65 20.91 6.24 -12.12
C GLU A 65 19.88 6.68 -13.17
N LEU A 66 18.81 5.90 -13.36
CA LEU A 66 17.74 6.23 -14.30
C LEU A 66 17.00 7.51 -13.91
N LEU A 67 16.75 7.73 -12.62
CA LEU A 67 16.16 8.97 -12.10
C LEU A 67 17.08 10.17 -12.36
N ALA A 68 18.37 10.04 -12.06
CA ALA A 68 19.36 11.08 -12.30
C ALA A 68 19.46 11.41 -13.80
N LYS A 69 19.51 10.39 -14.66
CA LYS A 69 19.54 10.57 -16.11
C LYS A 69 18.27 11.21 -16.64
N ASN A 70 17.10 10.80 -16.18
CA ASN A 70 15.82 11.39 -16.57
C ASN A 70 15.72 12.87 -16.17
N SER A 71 16.39 13.28 -15.09
CA SER A 71 16.47 14.70 -14.69
C SER A 71 17.34 15.55 -15.62
N GLN A 72 18.30 14.93 -16.31
CA GLN A 72 19.24 15.60 -17.22
C GLN A 72 18.76 15.59 -18.68
N GLY A 73 17.81 14.71 -19.02
CA GLY A 73 17.26 14.61 -20.37
C GLY A 73 16.38 13.38 -20.55
N PRO A 74 15.73 13.23 -21.72
CA PRO A 74 14.85 12.11 -21.97
C PRO A 74 15.61 10.78 -21.99
N LEU A 75 15.09 9.81 -21.25
CA LEU A 75 15.52 8.42 -21.31
C LEU A 75 15.20 7.81 -22.67
N ASN A 76 16.03 6.86 -23.12
CA ASN A 76 15.69 6.05 -24.29
C ASN A 76 14.59 5.01 -23.97
N ALA A 77 14.06 4.33 -24.99
CA ALA A 77 12.94 3.40 -24.81
C ALA A 77 13.23 2.23 -23.85
N VAL A 78 14.48 1.74 -23.83
CA VAL A 78 14.90 0.65 -22.93
C VAL A 78 14.95 1.15 -21.50
N GLU A 79 15.57 2.31 -21.30
CA GLU A 79 15.68 2.96 -19.99
C GLU A 79 14.32 3.33 -19.40
N GLN A 80 13.38 3.82 -20.23
CA GLN A 80 12.01 4.10 -19.80
C GLN A 80 11.30 2.81 -19.35
N ALA A 81 11.49 1.70 -20.06
CA ALA A 81 10.89 0.42 -19.69
C ALA A 81 11.45 -0.09 -18.36
N GLN A 82 12.77 -0.03 -18.18
CA GLN A 82 13.45 -0.39 -16.92
C GLN A 82 13.00 0.50 -15.77
N MET A 83 12.93 1.81 -15.96
CA MET A 83 12.49 2.77 -14.95
C MET A 83 11.05 2.50 -14.52
N LYS A 84 10.17 2.17 -15.48
CA LYS A 84 8.78 1.82 -15.20
C LYS A 84 8.70 0.52 -14.39
N GLU A 85 9.44 -0.51 -14.77
CA GLU A 85 9.46 -1.80 -14.07
C GLU A 85 9.93 -1.66 -12.62
N LEU A 86 11.04 -0.95 -12.40
CA LEU A 86 11.58 -0.68 -11.07
C LEU A 86 10.60 0.15 -10.23
N GLY A 87 9.97 1.17 -10.83
CA GLY A 87 8.95 1.98 -10.17
C GLY A 87 7.70 1.19 -9.79
N ASP A 88 7.24 0.28 -10.65
CA ASP A 88 6.11 -0.61 -10.37
C ASP A 88 6.47 -1.61 -9.26
N LYS A 89 7.70 -2.15 -9.26
CA LYS A 89 8.20 -3.04 -8.20
C LYS A 89 8.29 -2.32 -6.84
N ALA A 90 8.85 -1.11 -6.81
CA ALA A 90 8.93 -0.28 -5.61
C ALA A 90 7.54 0.06 -5.05
N ARG A 91 6.59 0.40 -5.94
CA ARG A 91 5.19 0.67 -5.55
C ARG A 91 4.53 -0.55 -4.94
N ASN A 92 4.70 -1.73 -5.55
CA ASN A 92 4.15 -2.98 -5.03
C ASN A 92 4.72 -3.35 -3.67
N LEU A 93 6.03 -3.19 -3.47
CA LEU A 93 6.67 -3.36 -2.17
C LEU A 93 6.08 -2.40 -1.13
N THR A 94 5.88 -1.13 -1.48
CA THR A 94 5.28 -0.13 -0.58
C THR A 94 3.85 -0.50 -0.19
N LEU A 95 3.03 -0.95 -1.14
CA LEU A 95 1.67 -1.42 -0.87
C LEU A 95 1.66 -2.64 0.07
N GLN A 96 2.51 -3.63 -0.19
CA GLN A 96 2.65 -4.78 0.69
C GLN A 96 3.09 -4.36 2.09
N LYS A 97 4.15 -3.55 2.22
CA LYS A 97 4.67 -3.09 3.52
C LYS A 97 3.61 -2.34 4.32
N SER A 98 2.90 -1.41 3.68
CA SER A 98 1.84 -0.63 4.34
C SER A 98 0.72 -1.52 4.88
N HIS A 99 0.32 -2.55 4.11
CA HIS A 99 -0.71 -3.48 4.53
C HIS A 99 -0.21 -4.45 5.63
N ALA A 100 1.04 -4.89 5.56
CA ALA A 100 1.65 -5.70 6.61
C ALA A 100 1.70 -4.92 7.94
N TYR A 101 2.12 -3.66 7.91
CA TYR A 101 2.08 -2.78 9.08
C TYR A 101 0.67 -2.62 9.63
N LEU A 102 -0.34 -2.45 8.76
CA LEU A 102 -1.74 -2.41 9.19
C LEU A 102 -2.09 -3.69 9.96
N ILE A 103 -1.87 -4.87 9.39
CA ILE A 103 -2.20 -6.15 10.04
C ILE A 103 -1.43 -6.29 11.38
N LEU A 104 -0.14 -5.98 11.41
CA LEU A 104 0.68 -6.03 12.62
C LEU A 104 0.14 -5.12 13.73
N LYS A 105 -0.25 -3.89 13.38
CA LYS A 105 -0.89 -2.95 14.32
C LYS A 105 -2.19 -3.53 14.89
N TRP A 106 -3.04 -4.10 14.05
CA TRP A 106 -4.28 -4.75 14.49
C TRP A 106 -4.05 -5.97 15.39
N ARG A 107 -2.91 -6.66 15.21
CA ARG A 107 -2.46 -7.77 16.07
C ARG A 107 -1.73 -7.32 17.35
N GLY A 108 -1.62 -6.02 17.60
CA GLY A 108 -1.00 -5.45 18.80
C GLY A 108 0.53 -5.34 18.75
N TYR A 109 1.15 -5.48 17.57
CA TYR A 109 2.60 -5.30 17.42
C TYR A 109 2.95 -3.81 17.32
N PRO A 110 4.08 -3.38 17.91
CA PRO A 110 4.54 -2.01 17.79
C PRO A 110 4.89 -1.72 16.33
N LEU A 111 4.35 -0.63 15.80
CA LEU A 111 4.83 -0.09 14.54
C LEU A 111 6.20 0.54 14.78
N PRO A 112 7.18 0.34 13.89
CA PRO A 112 8.38 1.16 13.91
C PRO A 112 7.93 2.62 13.76
N PHE A 113 8.21 3.42 14.79
CA PHE A 113 7.87 4.84 14.80
C PHE A 113 8.61 5.51 13.63
N ARG A 114 8.07 6.64 13.17
CA ARG A 114 8.32 7.33 11.89
C ARG A 114 9.78 7.69 11.56
N GLN A 115 10.76 7.38 12.40
CA GLN A 115 12.19 7.64 12.16
C GLN A 115 12.77 6.73 11.05
N THR A 116 12.30 5.49 10.94
CA THR A 116 12.86 4.50 10.00
C THR A 116 12.49 4.68 8.52
N LEU A 117 11.59 5.61 8.17
CA LEU A 117 11.18 5.87 6.78
C LEU A 117 11.95 7.02 6.12
N LEU A 118 12.73 7.78 6.90
CA LEU A 118 13.55 8.90 6.41
C LEU A 118 15.06 8.63 6.52
N GLU A 119 15.47 7.52 7.14
CA GLU A 119 16.88 7.10 7.25
C GLU A 119 17.30 6.15 6.13
N GLN A 120 16.57 6.14 5.01
CA GLN A 120 16.91 5.39 3.80
C GLN A 120 16.99 6.32 2.58
N GLU A 121 17.10 7.64 2.80
CA GLU A 121 17.43 8.66 1.79
C GLU A 121 18.91 9.05 1.89
#